data_AF-A0A4Q3VEF2-F1
#
_entry.id   AF-A0A4Q3VEF2-F1
#
_cell.length_a   1.000
_cell.length_b   1.000
_cell.length_c   1.000
_cell.angle_alpha   90.00
_cell.angle_beta   90.00
_cell.angle_gamma   90.00
#
_symmetry.space_group_name_H-M   'P 1'
#
loop_
_entity.id
_entity.type
_entity.pdbx_description
1 polymer ?
#
loop_
_entity_poly.entity_id
_entity_poly.type
_entity_poly.pdbx_seq_one_letter_code
_entity_poly.pdbx_strand_id
1 'polypeptide(L)'
;MTDRIAALAWGVAALVTGGWALAIALGPKGDASGWVMVLMFGAVAGFCAWRMRRAWHEASRPSAPEHARAPVPAPDRPVQHEVEADVPDAGRPSPVSLEVQISALADAGLAMASGRTIDELLTSWARADYENDPYHLLLFMYGVEVEEAPWGRWFCERGWNFDMECLNAAGDYASAFGEIVRITGQPELVTDMSDDFDIDRESAHIRYTVNGRERVLEARVDNDWADPEAVRAFVQDIEDAVGGGQRFWAADNGQASVLFFLTDAAAARINSLRADTLQPYV
;
A
#
# COMPACT_ATOMS: atom_id res chain seq x y z
N MET A 1 15.85 -26.90 -9.55
CA MET A 1 14.70 -25.96 -9.53
C MET A 1 13.41 -26.67 -9.16
N THR A 2 13.18 -27.88 -9.68
CA THR A 2 12.08 -28.79 -9.31
C THR A 2 11.92 -29.04 -7.81
N ASP A 3 13.02 -29.22 -7.06
CA ASP A 3 12.95 -29.56 -5.62
C ASP A 3 12.49 -28.38 -4.74
N ARG A 4 12.80 -27.13 -5.14
CA ARG A 4 12.35 -25.93 -4.42
C ARG A 4 10.87 -25.65 -4.64
N ILE A 5 10.37 -25.91 -5.85
CA ILE A 5 8.95 -25.79 -6.19
C ILE A 5 8.13 -26.87 -5.47
N ALA A 6 8.65 -28.09 -5.39
CA ALA A 6 8.03 -29.17 -4.63
C ALA A 6 7.97 -28.85 -3.12
N ALA A 7 9.06 -28.35 -2.53
CA ALA A 7 9.10 -27.97 -1.12
C ALA A 7 8.11 -26.85 -0.78
N LEU A 8 7.97 -25.84 -1.67
CA LEU A 8 6.99 -24.77 -1.52
C LEU A 8 5.55 -25.27 -1.63
N ALA A 9 5.28 -26.16 -2.59
CA ALA A 9 3.95 -26.75 -2.78
C ALA A 9 3.53 -27.61 -1.57
N TRP A 10 4.46 -28.37 -0.98
CA TRP A 10 4.21 -29.12 0.25
C TRP A 10 3.99 -28.21 1.47
N GLY A 11 4.72 -27.10 1.57
CA GLY A 11 4.52 -26.10 2.64
C GLY A 11 3.14 -25.45 2.59
N VAL A 12 2.67 -25.06 1.40
CA VAL A 12 1.33 -24.48 1.22
C VAL A 12 0.23 -25.52 1.48
N ALA A 13 0.41 -26.77 1.01
CA ALA A 13 -0.54 -27.84 1.29
C ALA A 13 -0.65 -28.13 2.80
N ALA A 14 0.46 -28.13 3.53
CA ALA A 14 0.47 -28.30 4.99
C ALA A 14 -0.22 -27.14 5.72
N LEU A 15 0.00 -25.89 5.29
CA LEU A 15 -0.69 -24.70 5.83
C LEU A 15 -2.21 -24.75 5.60
N VAL A 16 -2.64 -25.11 4.39
CA VAL A 16 -4.07 -25.17 4.04
C VAL A 16 -4.76 -26.30 4.81
N THR A 17 -4.16 -27.50 4.84
CA THR A 17 -4.74 -28.64 5.58
C THR A 17 -4.72 -28.45 7.09
N GLY A 18 -3.65 -27.87 7.65
CA GLY A 18 -3.55 -27.53 9.06
C GLY A 18 -4.54 -26.45 9.50
N GLY A 19 -4.70 -25.39 8.69
CA GLY A 19 -5.68 -24.33 8.92
C GLY A 19 -7.12 -24.84 8.86
N TRP A 20 -7.43 -25.72 7.91
CA TRP A 20 -8.76 -26.36 7.82
C TRP A 20 -9.04 -27.30 9.00
N ALA A 21 -8.06 -28.10 9.43
CA ALA A 21 -8.22 -28.98 10.59
C ALA A 21 -8.42 -28.17 11.87
N LEU A 22 -7.71 -27.05 12.03
CA LEU A 22 -7.87 -26.15 13.17
C LEU A 22 -9.23 -25.43 13.15
N ALA A 23 -9.67 -24.94 11.98
CA ALA A 23 -10.97 -24.30 11.82
C ALA A 23 -12.14 -25.27 12.11
N ILE A 24 -12.02 -26.54 11.69
CA ILE A 24 -13.00 -27.60 12.01
C ILE A 24 -12.96 -27.94 13.51
N ALA A 25 -11.77 -28.04 14.11
CA ALA A 25 -11.61 -28.38 15.52
C ALA A 25 -12.12 -27.28 16.46
N LEU A 26 -12.03 -26.01 16.05
CA LEU A 26 -12.53 -24.87 16.82
C LEU A 26 -14.04 -24.66 16.67
N GLY A 27 -14.64 -25.23 15.62
CA GLY A 27 -16.08 -25.26 15.37
C GLY A 27 -16.73 -23.89 15.18
N PRO A 28 -17.87 -23.78 14.50
CA PRO A 28 -18.65 -22.56 14.50
C PRO A 28 -19.26 -22.39 15.90
N LYS A 29 -18.59 -21.63 16.77
CA LYS A 29 -19.33 -20.88 17.79
C LYS A 29 -20.34 -20.05 17.01
N GLY A 30 -21.62 -20.10 17.38
CA GLY A 30 -22.76 -19.70 16.55
C GLY A 30 -22.89 -18.22 16.19
N ASP A 31 -21.78 -17.50 16.03
CA ASP A 31 -21.70 -16.14 15.52
C ASP A 31 -20.94 -16.09 14.18
N ALA A 32 -21.02 -14.95 13.50
CA ALA A 32 -20.47 -14.77 12.16
C ALA A 32 -18.92 -14.77 12.11
N SER A 33 -18.23 -14.70 13.26
CA SER A 33 -16.77 -14.53 13.32
C SER A 33 -16.00 -15.74 12.78
N GLY A 34 -16.53 -16.95 12.97
CA GLY A 34 -15.90 -18.18 12.45
C GLY A 34 -15.83 -18.24 10.92
N TRP A 35 -16.77 -17.60 10.22
CA TRP A 35 -16.79 -17.55 8.76
C TRP A 35 -15.79 -16.54 8.19
N VAL A 36 -15.49 -15.45 8.92
CA VAL A 36 -14.51 -14.45 8.50
C VAL A 36 -13.11 -15.07 8.40
N MET A 37 -12.70 -15.89 9.38
CA MET A 37 -11.42 -16.59 9.30
C MET A 37 -11.36 -17.55 8.09
N VAL A 38 -12.43 -18.31 7.81
CA VAL A 38 -12.45 -19.23 6.66
C VAL A 38 -12.32 -18.47 5.34
N LEU A 39 -12.97 -17.31 5.21
CA LEU A 39 -12.87 -16.46 4.01
C LEU A 39 -11.48 -15.84 3.87
N MET A 40 -10.88 -15.35 4.96
CA MET A 40 -9.51 -14.82 4.99
C MET A 40 -8.49 -15.88 4.55
N PHE A 41 -8.52 -17.08 5.13
CA PHE A 41 -7.64 -18.17 4.74
C PHE A 41 -7.87 -18.60 3.28
N GLY A 42 -9.11 -18.56 2.79
CA GLY A 42 -9.45 -18.80 1.39
C GLY A 42 -8.84 -17.76 0.45
N ALA A 43 -8.91 -16.47 0.80
CA ALA A 43 -8.35 -15.38 0.00
C ALA A 43 -6.82 -15.44 -0.06
N VAL A 44 -6.16 -15.66 1.09
CA VAL A 44 -4.69 -15.82 1.16
C VAL A 44 -4.24 -17.04 0.36
N ALA A 45 -4.91 -18.19 0.49
CA ALA A 45 -4.60 -19.38 -0.28
C ALA A 45 -4.79 -19.16 -1.79
N GLY A 46 -5.86 -18.46 -2.18
CA GLY A 46 -6.13 -18.08 -3.57
C GLY A 46 -5.05 -17.17 -4.15
N PHE A 47 -4.61 -16.16 -3.40
CA PHE A 47 -3.53 -15.26 -3.79
C PHE A 47 -2.19 -16.00 -3.92
N CYS A 48 -1.83 -16.86 -2.95
CA CYS A 48 -0.63 -17.70 -3.02
C CYS A 48 -0.66 -18.62 -4.24
N ALA A 49 -1.80 -19.27 -4.53
CA ALA A 49 -1.96 -20.13 -5.70
C ALA A 49 -1.84 -19.36 -7.02
N TRP A 50 -2.41 -18.16 -7.11
CA TRP A 50 -2.28 -17.28 -8.26
C TRP A 50 -0.81 -16.86 -8.48
N ARG A 51 -0.11 -16.43 -7.43
CA ARG A 51 1.31 -16.04 -7.49
C ARG A 51 2.20 -17.21 -7.92
N MET A 52 1.98 -18.40 -7.38
CA MET A 52 2.72 -19.61 -7.77
C MET A 52 2.45 -20.00 -9.23
N ARG A 53 1.20 -19.91 -9.70
CA ARG A 53 0.84 -20.18 -11.09
C ARG A 53 1.52 -19.20 -12.04
N ARG A 54 1.57 -17.92 -11.69
CA ARG A 54 2.27 -16.89 -12.48
C ARG A 54 3.77 -17.18 -12.58
N ALA A 55 4.42 -17.45 -11.44
CA ALA A 55 5.83 -17.82 -11.39
C ALA A 55 6.13 -19.10 -12.19
N TRP A 56 5.22 -20.08 -12.15
CA TRP A 56 5.32 -21.30 -12.97
C TRP A 56 5.26 -21.00 -14.47
N HIS A 57 4.33 -20.15 -14.92
CA HIS A 57 4.23 -19.75 -16.32
C HIS A 57 5.46 -18.98 -16.79
N GLU A 58 6.02 -18.10 -15.96
CA GLU A 58 7.25 -17.37 -16.24
C GLU A 58 8.47 -18.30 -16.32
N ALA A 59 8.58 -19.27 -15.40
CA ALA A 59 9.66 -20.27 -15.42
C ALA A 59 9.53 -21.32 -16.55
N SER A 60 8.30 -21.58 -17.01
CA SER A 60 8.01 -22.54 -18.08
C SER A 60 8.07 -21.91 -19.48
N ARG A 61 8.27 -20.58 -19.58
CA ARG A 61 8.56 -19.95 -20.87
C ARG A 61 9.91 -20.49 -21.36
N PRO A 62 9.96 -21.25 -22.47
CA PRO A 62 11.22 -21.74 -22.99
C PRO A 62 12.09 -20.54 -23.36
N SER A 63 13.28 -20.49 -22.79
CA SER A 63 14.31 -19.53 -23.18
C SER A 63 14.56 -19.70 -24.68
N ALA A 64 14.39 -18.64 -25.45
CA ALA A 64 14.66 -18.69 -26.89
C ALA A 64 16.11 -19.20 -27.09
N PRO A 65 16.33 -20.25 -27.88
CA PRO A 65 17.66 -20.84 -28.01
C PRO A 65 18.60 -19.86 -28.71
N GLU A 66 19.61 -19.43 -27.98
CA GLU A 66 20.76 -18.69 -28.49
C GLU A 66 21.76 -19.70 -29.07
N HIS A 67 21.70 -19.93 -30.40
CA HIS A 67 22.85 -20.04 -31.32
C HIS A 67 22.56 -20.79 -32.64
N ALA A 68 23.33 -20.36 -33.67
CA ALA A 68 23.62 -20.98 -34.96
C ALA A 68 22.56 -20.84 -36.08
N ARG A 69 22.64 -19.74 -36.84
CA ARG A 69 22.05 -19.63 -38.18
C ARG A 69 22.73 -20.61 -39.14
N ALA A 70 22.07 -21.72 -39.42
CA ALA A 70 22.34 -22.55 -40.61
C ALA A 70 21.58 -22.00 -41.83
N PRO A 71 22.03 -22.28 -43.07
CA PRO A 71 21.43 -21.71 -44.28
C PRO A 71 20.05 -22.30 -44.55
N VAL A 72 19.09 -21.43 -44.81
CA VAL A 72 17.69 -21.74 -45.08
C VAL A 72 17.56 -22.48 -46.43
N PRO A 73 16.96 -23.69 -46.49
CA PRO A 73 16.53 -24.28 -47.74
C PRO A 73 15.25 -23.58 -48.25
N ALA A 74 15.15 -23.43 -49.56
CA ALA A 74 14.06 -22.72 -50.23
C ALA A 74 12.68 -23.32 -49.88
N PRO A 75 11.65 -22.50 -49.62
CA PRO A 75 10.36 -22.97 -49.14
C PRO A 75 9.48 -23.46 -50.30
N ASP A 76 9.08 -24.74 -50.25
CA ASP A 76 7.89 -25.21 -50.93
C ASP A 76 6.70 -25.19 -49.96
N ARG A 77 5.76 -24.28 -50.27
CA ARG A 77 4.45 -23.99 -49.66
C ARG A 77 4.44 -23.30 -48.28
N PRO A 78 3.71 -22.17 -48.16
CA PRO A 78 3.55 -21.46 -46.90
C PRO A 78 2.55 -22.20 -46.01
N VAL A 79 3.03 -22.72 -44.89
CA VAL A 79 2.16 -22.98 -43.73
C VAL A 79 1.95 -21.63 -43.07
N GLN A 80 0.73 -21.09 -43.17
CA GLN A 80 0.30 -19.92 -42.41
C GLN A 80 0.19 -20.33 -40.95
N HIS A 81 1.31 -20.29 -40.22
CA HIS A 81 1.27 -20.04 -38.80
C HIS A 81 0.87 -18.57 -38.65
N GLU A 82 -0.40 -18.33 -38.32
CA GLU A 82 -0.82 -17.10 -37.69
C GLU A 82 -0.07 -17.01 -36.36
N VAL A 83 1.14 -16.45 -36.43
CA VAL A 83 1.70 -15.70 -35.32
C VAL A 83 0.70 -14.58 -35.13
N GLU A 84 -0.08 -14.66 -34.05
CA GLU A 84 -0.89 -13.55 -33.56
C GLU A 84 0.09 -12.41 -33.27
N ALA A 85 0.35 -11.62 -34.32
CA ALA A 85 1.13 -10.42 -34.24
C ALA A 85 0.34 -9.53 -33.28
N ASP A 86 0.98 -9.21 -32.16
CA ASP A 86 0.56 -8.19 -31.21
C ASP A 86 0.05 -6.99 -32.01
N VAL A 87 -1.28 -6.89 -32.13
CA VAL A 87 -1.92 -5.85 -32.93
C VAL A 87 -1.57 -4.57 -32.21
N PRO A 88 -0.81 -3.64 -32.82
CA PRO A 88 -0.51 -2.38 -32.18
C PRO A 88 -1.85 -1.73 -31.87
N ASP A 89 -2.16 -1.58 -30.58
CA ASP A 89 -3.34 -0.86 -30.10
C ASP A 89 -3.14 0.62 -30.41
N ALA A 90 -3.33 0.97 -31.68
CA ALA A 90 -3.07 2.29 -32.26
C ALA A 90 -4.05 3.37 -31.74
N GLY A 91 -4.92 3.01 -30.78
CA GLY A 91 -5.86 3.91 -30.12
C GLY A 91 -5.59 4.13 -28.64
N ARG A 92 -4.69 3.37 -27.99
CA ARG A 92 -4.37 3.60 -26.58
C ARG A 92 -3.43 4.81 -26.47
N PRO A 93 -3.79 5.85 -25.71
CA PRO A 93 -2.83 6.90 -25.41
C PRO A 93 -1.58 6.27 -24.79
N SER A 94 -0.40 6.72 -25.21
CA SER A 94 0.85 6.24 -24.62
C SER A 94 0.79 6.38 -23.10
N PRO A 95 1.26 5.38 -22.35
CA PRO A 95 1.24 5.44 -20.90
C PRO A 95 2.00 6.67 -20.40
N VAL A 96 1.51 7.30 -19.34
CA VAL A 96 2.16 8.47 -18.74
C VAL A 96 3.43 7.99 -18.05
N SER A 97 4.60 8.44 -18.51
CA SER A 97 5.87 7.99 -17.93
C SER A 97 5.99 8.37 -16.46
N LEU A 98 6.74 7.58 -15.68
CA LEU A 98 6.92 7.84 -14.25
C LEU A 98 7.47 9.26 -13.97
N GLU A 99 8.39 9.76 -14.79
CA GLU A 99 8.93 11.12 -14.68
C GLU A 99 7.84 12.20 -14.85
N VAL A 100 6.94 12.00 -15.82
CA VAL A 100 5.81 12.92 -16.04
C VAL A 100 4.86 12.87 -14.85
N GLN A 101 4.60 11.68 -14.30
CA GLN A 101 3.76 11.54 -13.12
C GLN A 101 4.35 12.30 -11.91
N ILE A 102 5.65 12.11 -11.64
CA ILE A 102 6.38 12.80 -10.56
C ILE A 102 6.33 14.31 -10.74
N SER A 103 6.60 14.80 -11.97
CA SER A 103 6.56 16.24 -12.27
C SER A 103 5.16 16.81 -12.07
N ALA A 104 4.12 16.12 -12.54
CA ALA A 104 2.74 16.57 -12.42
C ALA A 104 2.26 16.63 -10.95
N LEU A 105 2.64 15.65 -10.12
CA LEU A 105 2.35 15.70 -8.68
C LEU A 105 3.09 16.86 -7.99
N ALA A 106 4.35 17.10 -8.35
CA ALA A 106 5.12 18.22 -7.82
C ALA A 106 4.47 19.57 -8.16
N ASP A 107 4.07 19.76 -9.42
CA ASP A 107 3.36 20.97 -9.90
C ASP A 107 2.00 21.13 -9.20
N ALA A 108 1.34 20.03 -8.83
CA ALA A 108 0.09 20.06 -8.08
C ALA A 108 0.28 20.46 -6.60
N GLY A 109 1.51 20.35 -6.06
CA GLY A 109 1.88 20.69 -4.68
C GLY A 109 2.25 19.49 -3.81
N LEU A 110 2.44 18.32 -4.41
CA LEU A 110 2.85 17.07 -3.76
C LEU A 110 4.15 16.58 -4.40
N ALA A 111 5.27 17.14 -3.95
CA ALA A 111 6.59 16.80 -4.49
C ALA A 111 7.18 15.57 -3.80
N MET A 112 8.00 14.82 -4.55
CA MET A 112 8.90 13.84 -3.96
C MET A 112 9.90 14.54 -3.02
N ALA A 113 10.23 13.91 -1.90
CA ALA A 113 11.13 14.46 -0.90
C ALA A 113 12.53 14.73 -1.49
N SER A 114 13.22 15.72 -0.91
CA SER A 114 14.53 16.15 -1.42
C SER A 114 15.55 15.01 -1.31
N GLY A 115 16.32 14.79 -2.38
CA GLY A 115 17.32 13.72 -2.42
C GLY A 115 16.72 12.31 -2.51
N ARG A 116 15.45 12.17 -2.90
CA ARG A 116 14.87 10.91 -3.38
C ARG A 116 15.08 10.72 -4.87
N THR A 117 15.15 9.46 -5.29
CA THR A 117 15.45 9.08 -6.67
C THR A 117 14.40 8.13 -7.22
N ILE A 118 14.31 8.08 -8.56
CA ILE A 118 13.47 7.10 -9.25
C ILE A 118 14.00 5.70 -9.02
N ASP A 119 15.31 5.51 -8.93
CA ASP A 119 15.90 4.19 -8.70
C ASP A 119 15.41 3.59 -7.36
N GLU A 120 15.24 4.41 -6.32
CA GLU A 120 14.65 3.97 -5.04
C GLU A 120 13.19 3.51 -5.21
N LEU A 121 12.38 4.17 -6.05
CA LEU A 121 11.01 3.70 -6.35
C LEU A 121 11.03 2.36 -7.08
N LEU A 122 12.01 2.17 -7.97
CA LEU A 122 12.14 0.95 -8.79
C LEU A 122 12.70 -0.26 -8.01
N THR A 123 13.03 -0.11 -6.73
CA THR A 123 13.43 -1.22 -5.86
C THR A 123 12.29 -2.22 -5.65
N SER A 124 11.07 -1.73 -5.43
CA SER A 124 9.91 -2.55 -5.05
C SER A 124 9.00 -2.91 -6.23
N TRP A 125 8.97 -2.05 -7.26
CA TRP A 125 8.07 -2.18 -8.41
C TRP A 125 8.79 -1.92 -9.72
N ALA A 126 8.39 -2.62 -10.79
CA ALA A 126 8.94 -2.34 -12.10
C ALA A 126 8.36 -1.03 -12.64
N ARG A 127 9.11 -0.32 -13.47
CA ARG A 127 8.66 0.91 -14.13
C ARG A 127 7.28 0.76 -14.80
N ALA A 128 7.07 -0.37 -15.48
CA ALA A 128 5.82 -0.66 -16.16
C ALA A 128 4.61 -0.68 -15.19
N ASP A 129 4.79 -1.03 -13.92
CA ASP A 129 3.71 -1.05 -12.93
C ASP A 129 3.21 0.38 -12.64
N TYR A 130 4.12 1.35 -12.53
CA TYR A 130 3.76 2.77 -12.39
C TYR A 130 3.09 3.33 -13.64
N GLU A 131 3.55 2.92 -14.81
CA GLU A 131 3.10 3.47 -16.10
C GLU A 131 1.78 2.84 -16.59
N ASN A 132 1.45 1.63 -16.13
CA ASN A 132 0.21 0.93 -16.46
C ASN A 132 -1.01 1.44 -15.69
N ASP A 133 -0.82 1.95 -14.47
CA ASP A 133 -1.86 2.59 -13.67
C ASP A 133 -1.39 3.95 -13.11
N PRO A 134 -1.30 4.99 -13.98
CA PRO A 134 -0.67 6.26 -13.61
C PRO A 134 -1.25 6.88 -12.33
N TYR A 135 -0.35 7.44 -11.54
CA TYR A 135 -0.56 8.12 -10.27
C TYR A 135 -0.97 7.23 -9.09
N HIS A 136 -1.69 6.12 -9.28
CA HIS A 136 -2.17 5.30 -8.16
C HIS A 136 -1.01 4.66 -7.37
N LEU A 137 -0.16 3.89 -8.06
CA LEU A 137 1.00 3.29 -7.41
C LEU A 137 1.98 4.34 -6.90
N LEU A 138 2.16 5.45 -7.63
CA LEU A 138 3.06 6.53 -7.19
C LEU A 138 2.57 7.21 -5.92
N LEU A 139 1.26 7.47 -5.79
CA LEU A 139 0.69 8.02 -4.57
C LEU A 139 0.82 7.05 -3.40
N PHE A 140 0.59 5.76 -3.62
CA PHE A 140 0.91 4.75 -2.61
C PHE A 140 2.37 4.86 -2.15
N MET A 141 3.30 4.88 -3.10
CA MET A 141 4.72 4.99 -2.78
C MET A 141 5.09 6.30 -2.10
N TYR A 142 4.39 7.41 -2.37
CA TYR A 142 4.61 8.66 -1.65
C TYR A 142 4.22 8.59 -0.17
N GLY A 143 3.39 7.63 0.23
CA GLY A 143 3.09 7.35 1.62
C GLY A 143 4.13 6.49 2.35
N VAL A 144 4.95 5.74 1.63
CA VAL A 144 5.82 4.75 2.27
C VAL A 144 7.19 5.31 2.63
N GLU A 145 7.78 4.68 3.64
CA GLU A 145 9.21 4.80 3.93
C GLU A 145 10.02 4.14 2.80
N VAL A 146 11.20 4.66 2.51
CA VAL A 146 12.13 4.04 1.56
C VAL A 146 12.56 2.67 2.10
N GLU A 147 12.36 1.62 1.27
CA GLU A 147 12.65 0.21 1.61
C GLU A 147 14.16 -0.13 1.60
N GLU A 148 15.02 0.84 1.97
CA GLU A 148 16.46 0.68 2.03
C GLU A 148 17.09 1.58 3.10
N ALA A 149 18.12 1.07 3.77
CA ALA A 149 18.90 1.82 4.74
C ALA A 149 19.55 3.09 4.11
N PRO A 150 19.69 4.20 4.87
CA PRO A 150 19.22 4.35 6.25
C PRO A 150 17.70 4.50 6.33
N TRP A 151 17.10 3.84 7.31
CA TRP A 151 15.68 3.95 7.66
C TRP A 151 15.34 5.35 8.21
N GLY A 152 14.05 5.67 8.31
CA GLY A 152 13.51 6.98 8.69
C GLY A 152 13.55 7.99 7.55
N ARG A 153 13.30 7.55 6.30
CA ARG A 153 13.23 8.44 5.14
C ARG A 153 12.01 8.11 4.29
N TRP A 154 11.26 9.11 3.83
CA TRP A 154 10.03 8.93 3.06
C TRP A 154 10.15 9.44 1.63
N PHE A 155 9.33 8.91 0.73
CA PHE A 155 9.27 9.41 -0.65
C PHE A 155 8.56 10.76 -0.74
N CYS A 156 7.68 11.12 0.19
CA CYS A 156 7.08 12.43 0.29
C CYS A 156 7.02 12.89 1.75
N GLU A 157 7.48 14.11 2.02
CA GLU A 157 7.43 14.70 3.37
C GLU A 157 6.00 14.91 3.88
N ARG A 158 5.04 15.00 2.95
CA ARG A 158 3.62 15.26 3.25
C ARG A 158 2.75 14.02 3.11
N GLY A 159 3.35 12.84 2.93
CA GLY A 159 2.67 11.56 2.73
C GLY A 159 2.99 10.56 3.83
N TRP A 160 1.98 9.78 4.22
CA TRP A 160 2.17 8.61 5.08
C TRP A 160 1.14 7.53 4.77
N ASN A 161 1.61 6.28 4.60
CA ASN A 161 0.75 5.12 4.45
C ASN A 161 0.31 4.66 5.84
N PHE A 162 -0.88 5.08 6.24
CA PHE A 162 -1.45 4.76 7.54
C PHE A 162 -2.15 3.40 7.50
N ASP A 163 -1.47 2.40 8.05
CA ASP A 163 -2.05 1.09 8.33
C ASP A 163 -2.85 1.14 9.63
N MET A 164 -4.14 0.78 9.56
CA MET A 164 -4.99 0.73 10.74
C MET A 164 -4.64 -0.48 11.63
N GLU A 165 -4.05 -1.55 11.08
CA GLU A 165 -3.57 -2.74 11.80
C GLU A 165 -2.21 -2.49 12.47
N CYS A 166 -2.06 -1.38 13.20
CA CYS A 166 -0.77 -0.91 13.72
C CYS A 166 -0.58 -1.07 15.23
N LEU A 167 -1.53 -1.66 15.97
CA LEU A 167 -1.47 -1.73 17.42
C LEU A 167 -1.02 -3.11 17.93
N ASN A 168 -0.03 -3.12 18.81
CA ASN A 168 0.52 -4.32 19.46
C ASN A 168 0.85 -4.09 20.95
N ALA A 169 1.17 -2.85 21.33
CA ALA A 169 1.58 -2.48 22.67
C ALA A 169 1.38 -0.99 22.98
N ALA A 170 1.61 -0.62 24.25
CA ALA A 170 1.66 0.78 24.67
C ALA A 170 2.75 1.55 23.91
N GLY A 171 2.38 2.74 23.42
CA GLY A 171 3.21 3.59 22.58
C GLY A 171 2.87 3.53 21.09
N ASP A 172 2.06 2.57 20.65
CA ASP A 172 1.77 2.41 19.21
C ASP A 172 0.85 3.52 18.70
N TYR A 173 -0.16 3.93 19.47
CA TYR A 173 -0.95 5.12 19.15
C TYR A 173 -0.06 6.36 19.10
N ALA A 174 0.82 6.55 20.09
CA ALA A 174 1.73 7.68 20.11
C ALA A 174 2.66 7.70 18.88
N SER A 175 3.14 6.54 18.44
CA SER A 175 3.99 6.41 17.26
C SER A 175 3.22 6.73 15.97
N ALA A 176 2.04 6.13 15.78
CA ALA A 176 1.17 6.38 14.63
C ALA A 176 0.73 7.85 14.53
N PHE A 177 0.31 8.44 15.64
CA PHE A 177 -0.11 9.84 15.68
C PHE A 177 1.06 10.80 15.49
N GLY A 178 2.27 10.41 15.92
CA GLY A 178 3.51 11.11 15.60
C GLY A 178 3.75 11.24 14.09
N GLU A 179 3.48 10.19 13.32
CA GLU A 179 3.60 10.22 11.85
C GLU A 179 2.54 11.12 11.19
N ILE A 180 1.31 11.12 11.70
CA ILE A 180 0.26 12.07 11.27
C ILE A 180 0.72 13.52 11.49
N VAL A 181 1.33 13.82 12.64
CA VAL A 181 1.89 15.15 12.92
C VAL A 181 3.08 15.45 12.02
N ARG A 182 3.97 14.49 11.77
CA ARG A 182 5.15 14.65 10.89
C ARG A 182 4.75 15.19 9.52
N ILE A 183 3.72 14.61 8.89
CA ILE A 183 3.32 15.00 7.53
C ILE A 183 2.70 16.39 7.43
N THR A 184 2.41 17.05 8.56
CA THR A 184 2.02 18.47 8.59
C THR A 184 3.21 19.41 8.35
N GLY A 185 4.44 18.93 8.50
CA GLY A 185 5.66 19.75 8.52
C GLY A 185 5.84 20.57 9.80
N GLN A 186 5.04 20.32 10.84
CA GLN A 186 5.05 21.04 12.12
C GLN A 186 5.20 20.05 13.29
N PRO A 187 6.39 19.45 13.50
CA PRO A 187 6.59 18.42 14.52
C PRO A 187 6.31 18.89 15.95
N GLU A 188 6.46 20.20 16.22
CA GLU A 188 6.20 20.81 17.53
C GLU A 188 4.72 21.15 17.76
N LEU A 189 3.83 20.87 16.80
CA LEU A 189 2.40 21.15 16.92
C LEU A 189 1.76 20.35 18.07
N VAL A 190 2.26 19.13 18.27
CA VAL A 190 1.81 18.22 19.32
C VAL A 190 2.99 17.81 20.18
N THR A 191 2.82 17.94 21.50
CA THR A 191 3.81 17.54 22.50
C THR A 191 3.21 16.55 23.50
N ASP A 192 4.07 15.95 24.32
CA ASP A 192 3.66 15.11 25.46
C ASP A 192 2.75 13.93 25.08
N MET A 193 2.96 13.37 23.88
CA MET A 193 2.14 12.28 23.36
C MET A 193 2.47 10.96 24.05
N SER A 194 1.43 10.26 24.52
CA SER A 194 1.53 8.95 25.15
C SER A 194 0.20 8.20 25.05
N ASP A 195 0.24 6.89 25.24
CA ASP A 195 -0.96 6.07 25.38
C ASP A 195 -0.77 5.01 26.47
N ASP A 196 -1.89 4.53 27.02
CA ASP A 196 -1.91 3.41 27.97
C ASP A 196 -2.64 2.18 27.42
N PHE A 197 -2.34 1.82 26.16
CA PHE A 197 -2.91 0.66 25.47
C PHE A 197 -2.94 -0.60 26.35
N ASP A 198 -4.12 -1.19 26.47
CA ASP A 198 -4.38 -2.40 27.24
C ASP A 198 -5.30 -3.34 26.45
N ILE A 199 -4.71 -4.38 25.85
CA ILE A 199 -5.44 -5.38 25.06
C ILE A 199 -6.38 -6.23 25.92
N ASP A 200 -6.03 -6.50 27.19
CA ASP A 200 -6.87 -7.30 28.09
C ASP A 200 -8.14 -6.54 28.49
N ARG A 201 -8.05 -5.21 28.54
CA ARG A 201 -9.19 -4.31 28.81
C ARG A 201 -9.86 -3.77 27.55
N GLU A 202 -9.40 -4.15 26.37
CA GLU A 202 -9.91 -3.67 25.08
C GLU A 202 -10.04 -2.13 25.02
N SER A 203 -9.09 -1.41 25.64
CA SER A 203 -9.15 0.05 25.78
C SER A 203 -7.77 0.72 25.81
N ALA A 204 -7.74 1.99 25.42
CA ALA A 204 -6.58 2.87 25.54
C ALA A 204 -7.04 4.31 25.81
N HIS A 205 -6.25 5.05 26.60
CA HIS A 205 -6.32 6.50 26.70
C HIS A 205 -5.09 7.11 26.03
N ILE A 206 -5.34 7.92 25.02
CA ILE A 206 -4.29 8.61 24.27
C ILE A 206 -4.23 10.04 24.79
N ARG A 207 -3.07 10.46 25.29
CA ARG A 207 -2.84 11.77 25.91
C ARG A 207 -1.85 12.55 25.06
N TYR A 208 -2.13 13.82 24.81
CA TYR A 208 -1.24 14.71 24.07
C TYR A 208 -1.59 16.18 24.35
N THR A 209 -0.68 17.08 24.02
CA THR A 209 -0.87 18.52 24.09
C THR A 209 -0.87 19.09 22.67
N VAL A 210 -1.94 19.77 22.27
CA VAL A 210 -2.01 20.47 20.97
C VAL A 210 -2.34 21.95 21.21
N ASN A 211 -1.56 22.86 20.63
CA ASN A 211 -1.69 24.31 20.89
C ASN A 211 -1.71 24.66 22.40
N GLY A 212 -0.88 23.96 23.20
CA GLY A 212 -0.80 24.16 24.65
C GLY A 212 -2.03 23.70 25.44
N ARG A 213 -2.94 22.94 24.83
CA ARG A 213 -4.11 22.34 25.48
C ARG A 213 -3.93 20.84 25.58
N GLU A 214 -4.04 20.33 26.80
CA GLU A 214 -4.06 18.89 27.05
C GLU A 214 -5.35 18.28 26.48
N ARG A 215 -5.20 17.11 25.88
CA ARG A 215 -6.25 16.28 25.30
C ARG A 215 -6.11 14.86 25.81
N VAL A 216 -7.24 14.22 26.02
CA VAL A 216 -7.33 12.79 26.31
C VAL A 216 -8.41 12.23 25.40
N LEU A 217 -8.02 11.28 24.54
CA LEU A 217 -8.96 10.50 23.74
C LEU A 217 -9.11 9.12 24.37
N GLU A 218 -10.35 8.64 24.41
CA GLU A 218 -10.65 7.25 24.72
C GLU A 218 -10.73 6.48 23.40
N ALA A 219 -10.03 5.36 23.31
CA ALA A 219 -10.02 4.49 22.15
C ALA A 219 -10.41 3.07 22.56
N ARG A 220 -11.25 2.44 21.76
CA ARG A 220 -11.52 1.00 21.83
C ARG A 220 -10.37 0.24 21.18
N VAL A 221 -9.87 -0.80 21.84
CA VAL A 221 -8.90 -1.71 21.25
C VAL A 221 -9.64 -2.92 20.69
N ASP A 222 -9.49 -3.17 19.39
CA ASP A 222 -10.03 -4.33 18.69
C ASP A 222 -8.89 -5.06 17.99
N ASN A 223 -8.31 -6.03 18.68
CA ASN A 223 -7.07 -6.70 18.29
C ASN A 223 -5.93 -5.68 18.04
N ASP A 224 -5.44 -5.61 16.81
CA ASP A 224 -4.37 -4.74 16.34
C ASP A 224 -4.88 -3.49 15.60
N TRP A 225 -6.19 -3.26 15.60
CA TRP A 225 -6.80 -2.15 14.87
C TRP A 225 -6.86 -0.85 15.69
N ALA A 226 -6.43 0.25 15.07
CA ALA A 226 -6.67 1.59 15.55
C ALA A 226 -8.16 1.93 15.57
N ASP A 227 -8.62 2.62 16.62
CA ASP A 227 -10.00 3.08 16.74
C ASP A 227 -10.26 4.22 15.73
N PRO A 228 -11.15 4.04 14.75
CA PRO A 228 -11.46 5.08 13.77
C PRO A 228 -11.95 6.39 14.41
N GLU A 229 -12.63 6.32 15.55
CA GLU A 229 -13.14 7.51 16.24
C GLU A 229 -12.01 8.29 16.92
N ALA A 230 -11.05 7.59 17.52
CA ALA A 230 -9.87 8.22 18.12
C ALA A 230 -8.98 8.86 17.03
N VAL A 231 -8.76 8.14 15.92
CA VAL A 231 -8.02 8.66 14.77
C VAL A 231 -8.71 9.92 14.21
N ARG A 232 -10.03 9.86 13.99
CA ARG A 232 -10.81 11.00 13.47
C ARG A 232 -10.72 12.20 14.39
N ALA A 233 -10.92 12.00 15.70
CA ALA A 233 -10.84 13.08 16.68
C ALA A 233 -9.43 13.71 16.72
N PHE A 234 -8.38 12.88 16.65
CA PHE A 234 -7.01 13.36 16.59
C PHE A 234 -6.76 14.19 15.33
N VAL A 235 -7.08 13.65 14.14
CA VAL A 235 -6.94 14.37 12.87
C VAL A 235 -7.66 15.71 12.89
N GLN A 236 -8.89 15.75 13.41
CA GLN A 236 -9.67 16.98 13.50
C GLN A 236 -9.02 18.01 14.43
N ASP A 237 -8.47 17.59 15.56
CA ASP A 237 -7.68 18.48 16.43
C ASP A 237 -6.45 19.06 15.70
N ILE A 238 -5.78 18.27 14.85
CA ILE A 238 -4.62 18.73 14.06
C ILE A 238 -5.04 19.76 13.01
N GLU A 239 -6.10 19.49 12.25
CA GLU A 239 -6.61 20.41 11.23
C GLU A 239 -7.03 21.76 11.82
N ASP A 240 -7.77 21.72 12.93
CA ASP A 240 -8.17 22.91 13.68
C ASP A 240 -6.96 23.69 14.22
N ALA A 241 -5.92 22.97 14.67
CA ALA A 241 -4.74 23.56 15.25
C ALA A 241 -3.82 24.24 14.22
N VAL A 242 -3.64 23.62 13.05
CA VAL A 242 -2.85 24.21 11.95
C VAL A 242 -3.59 25.37 11.30
N GLY A 243 -4.89 25.20 11.04
CA GLY A 243 -5.69 26.17 10.30
C GLY A 243 -5.19 26.39 8.86
N GLY A 244 -5.55 27.54 8.26
CA GLY A 244 -4.99 27.95 6.97
C GLY A 244 -5.49 27.18 5.74
N GLY A 245 -6.55 26.37 5.87
CA GLY A 245 -7.18 25.66 4.74
C GLY A 245 -6.40 24.42 4.27
N GLN A 246 -5.49 23.91 5.09
CA GLN A 246 -4.88 22.59 4.91
C GLN A 246 -5.67 21.56 5.71
N ARG A 247 -5.76 20.34 5.16
CA ARG A 247 -6.43 19.20 5.78
C ARG A 247 -5.85 17.88 5.28
N PHE A 248 -6.24 16.79 5.91
CA PHE A 248 -5.84 15.45 5.50
C PHE A 248 -6.74 14.94 4.36
N TRP A 249 -6.08 14.39 3.36
CA TRP A 249 -6.68 13.75 2.20
C TRP A 249 -6.18 12.31 2.14
N ALA A 250 -7.07 11.36 1.87
CA ALA A 250 -6.71 9.96 1.75
C ALA A 250 -6.80 9.49 0.30
N ALA A 251 -5.78 8.75 -0.14
CA ALA A 251 -5.89 7.82 -1.25
C ALA A 251 -6.15 6.42 -0.68
N ASP A 252 -7.15 5.74 -1.23
CA ASP A 252 -7.44 4.34 -0.91
C ASP A 252 -6.44 3.43 -1.63
N ASN A 253 -5.80 2.51 -0.89
CA ASN A 253 -4.96 1.46 -1.45
C ASN A 253 -5.55 0.04 -1.24
N GLY A 254 -6.78 -0.05 -0.74
CA GLY A 254 -7.53 -1.28 -0.50
C GLY A 254 -7.27 -1.95 0.86
N GLN A 255 -6.14 -1.67 1.52
CA GLN A 255 -5.80 -2.25 2.84
C GLN A 255 -5.56 -1.19 3.91
N ALA A 256 -5.11 -0.02 3.51
CA ALA A 256 -4.68 1.10 4.33
C ALA A 256 -5.10 2.42 3.67
N SER A 257 -4.94 3.52 4.41
CA SER A 257 -5.17 4.86 3.86
C SER A 257 -3.85 5.58 3.68
N VAL A 258 -3.57 6.04 2.47
CA VAL A 258 -2.40 6.91 2.25
C VAL A 258 -2.82 8.35 2.51
N LEU A 259 -2.39 8.87 3.64
CA LEU A 259 -2.71 10.21 4.10
C LEU A 259 -1.76 11.24 3.49
N PHE A 260 -2.33 12.34 3.02
CA PHE A 260 -1.62 13.51 2.56
C PHE A 260 -2.15 14.77 3.23
N PHE A 261 -1.27 15.60 3.78
CA PHE A 261 -1.68 16.89 4.35
C PHE A 261 -1.60 17.98 3.28
N LEU A 262 -2.72 18.42 2.71
CA LEU A 262 -2.80 19.26 1.50
C LEU A 262 -3.82 20.40 1.64
N THR A 263 -3.68 21.44 0.81
CA THR A 263 -4.77 22.41 0.61
C THR A 263 -5.81 21.85 -0.35
N ASP A 264 -7.04 22.36 -0.29
CA ASP A 264 -8.11 22.03 -1.24
C ASP A 264 -7.69 22.23 -2.70
N ALA A 265 -6.96 23.31 -2.98
CA ALA A 265 -6.48 23.61 -4.32
C ALA A 265 -5.44 22.58 -4.81
N ALA A 266 -4.57 22.08 -3.92
CA ALA A 266 -3.60 21.05 -4.27
C ALA A 266 -4.30 19.69 -4.52
N ALA A 267 -5.20 19.29 -3.63
CA ALA A 267 -5.96 18.06 -3.80
C ALA A 267 -6.82 18.08 -5.07
N ALA A 268 -7.48 19.21 -5.38
CA ALA A 268 -8.24 19.38 -6.62
C ALA A 268 -7.35 19.26 -7.87
N ARG A 269 -6.12 19.80 -7.84
CA ARG A 269 -5.16 19.62 -8.94
C ARG A 269 -4.74 18.16 -9.09
N ILE A 270 -4.47 17.45 -8.00
CA ILE A 270 -4.14 16.01 -8.06
C ILE A 270 -5.32 15.21 -8.62
N ASN A 271 -6.54 15.46 -8.15
CA ASN A 271 -7.74 14.81 -8.66
C ASN A 271 -8.04 15.14 -10.14
N SER A 272 -7.46 16.21 -10.69
CA SER A 272 -7.54 16.50 -12.12
C SER A 272 -6.59 15.64 -12.98
N LEU A 273 -5.53 15.10 -12.37
CA LEU A 273 -4.60 14.16 -13.02
C LEU A 273 -5.23 12.77 -13.14
N ARG A 274 -6.03 12.39 -12.13
CA ARG A 274 -6.83 11.16 -12.08
C ARG A 274 -8.04 11.40 -11.17
N ALA A 275 -9.24 11.22 -11.73
CA ALA A 275 -10.48 11.45 -11.00
C ALA A 275 -10.57 10.56 -9.74
N ASP A 276 -11.16 11.13 -8.69
CA ASP A 276 -11.51 10.46 -7.43
C ASP A 276 -10.34 9.78 -6.70
N THR A 277 -9.12 10.27 -6.91
CA THR A 277 -7.91 9.69 -6.30
C THR A 277 -7.77 10.04 -4.83
N LEU A 278 -8.10 11.28 -4.45
CA LEU A 278 -8.04 11.80 -3.10
C LEU A 278 -9.43 12.19 -2.60
N GLN A 279 -9.77 11.74 -1.40
CA GLN A 279 -10.97 12.16 -0.67
C GLN A 279 -10.58 12.86 0.64
N PRO A 280 -11.37 13.83 1.13
CA PRO A 280 -11.19 14.34 2.50
C PRO A 280 -11.24 13.16 3.49
N TYR A 281 -10.31 13.15 4.44
CA TYR A 281 -10.23 12.04 5.40
C TYR A 281 -11.29 12.11 6.50
N VAL A 282 -11.66 13.33 6.91
CA VAL A 282 -12.69 13.63 7.92
C VAL A 282 -13.80 14.54 7.40
#